data_AF-L7FNG4-F1
#
_entry.id   AF-L7FNG4-F1
#
_cell.length_a   1.000
_cell.length_b   1.000
_cell.length_c   1.000
_cell.angle_alpha   90.00
_cell.angle_beta   90.00
_cell.angle_gamma   90.00
#
_symmetry.space_group_name_H-M   'P 1'
#
loop_
_entity.id
_entity.type
_entity.pdbx_description
1 polymer ?
#
loop_
_entity_poly.entity_id
_entity_poly.type
_entity_poly.pdbx_seq_one_letter_code
_entity_poly.pdbx_strand_id
1 'polypeptide(L)'
;MKFYLVVQILSLLFVFFIFAFVVSTDNSIHKFSVTNNSNVIINHIIENKNNDKHGETHKEVTYTDTYLNVSNFNYTGKCSEVFKYKKNNPRDLFLTAIYFKNPNVWFTIKDRAVRCLKVAQSGIPKATRKVLLLSDDEIPDFTKTMNELGVSVENHPINTTFTNGAVLRYFAAYDYLTQNQEKYDRVVFGDFKDIYFFADGFATFDVNDLIFLMECKAVDNTKTCVTLAEPTNRRWIQTSFGKAIADGYANNRTFLSNVGVVLGGTAKLLKYIEIFKDNVIPEKADNWGHDQALHNKLLYSGYFESLNYTKDYCTQRVCFSEDKSVVWDAKNKALYTRGTGCAPVIRHKIWFNNRRIYYE
;
A
#
# COMPACT_ATOMS: atom_id res chain seq x y z
N MET A 1 55.65 29.52 4.99
CA MET A 1 54.71 29.31 6.12
C MET A 1 53.33 29.93 5.90
N LYS A 2 53.20 31.18 5.42
CA LYS A 2 51.88 31.84 5.23
C LYS A 2 50.97 31.18 4.18
N PHE A 3 51.52 30.60 3.11
CA PHE A 3 50.72 29.98 2.04
C PHE A 3 50.02 28.69 2.50
N TYR A 4 50.71 27.86 3.28
CA TYR A 4 50.18 26.58 3.77
C TYR A 4 48.99 26.76 4.72
N LEU A 5 49.03 27.82 5.54
CA LEU A 5 47.95 28.16 6.45
C LEU A 5 46.69 28.60 5.70
N VAL A 6 46.84 29.35 4.60
CA VAL A 6 45.71 29.79 3.76
C VAL A 6 45.02 28.60 3.08
N VAL A 7 45.80 27.65 2.57
CA VAL A 7 45.25 26.42 1.94
C VAL A 7 44.49 25.57 2.96
N GLN A 8 45.01 25.43 4.18
CA GLN A 8 44.31 24.68 5.24
C GLN A 8 43.00 25.33 5.67
N ILE A 9 42.95 26.67 5.77
CA ILE A 9 41.73 27.40 6.11
C ILE A 9 40.67 27.24 5.00
N LEU A 10 41.07 27.33 3.73
CA LEU A 10 40.14 27.16 2.60
C LEU A 10 39.57 25.74 2.52
N SER A 11 40.39 24.71 2.77
CA SER A 11 39.93 23.31 2.80
C SER A 11 38.95 23.05 3.94
N LEU A 12 39.17 23.64 5.12
CA LEU A 12 38.24 23.52 6.26
C LEU A 12 36.90 24.21 5.98
N LEU A 13 36.92 25.41 5.36
CA LEU A 13 35.71 26.12 4.96
C LEU A 13 34.93 25.34 3.90
N PHE A 14 35.61 24.71 2.94
CA PHE A 14 34.96 23.90 1.91
C PHE A 14 34.25 22.67 2.49
N VAL A 15 34.89 21.96 3.43
CA VAL A 15 34.26 20.83 4.13
C VAL A 15 33.05 21.28 4.95
N PHE A 16 33.14 22.44 5.61
CA PHE A 16 32.03 23.00 6.38
C PHE A 16 30.84 23.38 5.47
N PHE A 17 31.10 23.96 4.30
CA PHE A 17 30.07 24.28 3.31
C PHE A 17 29.38 23.02 2.75
N ILE A 18 30.13 21.94 2.47
CA ILE A 18 29.53 20.67 2.05
C ILE A 18 28.64 20.09 3.16
N PHE A 19 29.10 20.11 4.42
CA PHE A 19 28.30 19.62 5.54
C PHE A 19 27.03 20.45 5.76
N ALA A 20 27.12 21.77 5.70
CA ALA A 20 25.96 22.65 5.82
C ALA A 20 24.96 22.46 4.66
N PHE A 21 25.46 22.24 3.44
CA PHE A 21 24.62 22.01 2.27
C PHE A 21 23.89 20.67 2.35
N VAL A 22 24.58 19.59 2.76
CA VAL A 22 23.99 18.26 2.96
C VAL A 22 22.91 18.28 4.05
N VAL A 23 23.16 18.96 5.18
CA VAL A 23 22.18 19.12 6.27
C VAL A 23 20.99 20.00 5.84
N SER A 24 21.20 20.97 4.95
CA SER A 24 20.11 21.82 4.44
C SER A 24 19.23 21.11 3.41
N THR A 25 19.76 20.18 2.62
CA THR A 25 18.97 19.47 1.58
C THR A 25 18.11 18.34 2.13
N ASP A 26 18.45 17.78 3.31
CA ASP A 26 17.70 16.69 3.93
C ASP A 26 16.38 17.14 4.60
N ASN A 27 16.16 18.45 4.72
CA ASN A 27 14.91 19.01 5.24
C ASN A 27 13.87 19.34 4.15
N SER A 28 14.13 19.00 2.88
CA SER A 28 13.19 19.24 1.77
C SER A 28 12.23 18.08 1.50
N ILE A 29 11.81 17.35 2.54
CA ILE A 29 10.58 16.55 2.43
C ILE A 29 9.42 17.53 2.48
N HIS A 30 8.67 17.63 1.38
CA HIS A 30 7.43 18.40 1.28
C HIS A 30 6.42 17.95 2.36
N LYS A 31 6.51 18.53 3.56
CA LYS A 31 5.58 18.33 4.67
C LYS A 31 4.33 19.17 4.41
N PHE A 32 3.34 18.57 3.77
CA PHE A 32 1.99 19.15 3.74
C PHE A 32 1.31 18.93 5.10
N SER A 33 0.96 20.03 5.76
CA SER A 33 0.12 20.03 6.96
C SER A 33 -1.27 20.51 6.55
N VAL A 34 -2.29 19.68 6.73
CA VAL A 34 -3.69 20.08 6.52
C VAL A 34 -4.19 20.80 7.77
N THR A 35 -4.63 22.05 7.63
CA THR A 35 -5.27 22.82 8.71
C THR A 35 -6.78 22.57 8.72
N ASN A 36 -7.32 22.39 9.94
CA ASN A 36 -8.71 22.06 10.21
C ASN A 36 -9.63 23.28 10.04
N ASN A 37 -10.66 23.16 9.21
CA ASN A 37 -11.86 23.99 9.24
C ASN A 37 -13.09 23.08 9.46
N SER A 38 -13.24 22.59 10.69
CA SER A 38 -14.12 21.46 11.04
C SER A 38 -15.55 21.87 11.47
N ASN A 39 -15.87 23.16 11.53
CA ASN A 39 -17.12 23.61 12.17
C ASN A 39 -18.37 23.54 11.28
N VAL A 40 -18.22 23.45 9.95
CA VAL A 40 -19.37 23.48 9.03
C VAL A 40 -19.99 22.09 8.79
N ILE A 41 -19.23 21.01 9.03
CA ILE A 41 -19.65 19.64 8.64
C ILE A 41 -20.40 18.90 9.77
N ILE A 42 -20.18 19.29 11.03
CA ILE A 42 -20.75 18.57 12.20
C ILE A 42 -22.29 18.61 12.20
N ASN A 43 -22.91 19.71 11.75
CA ASN A 43 -24.36 19.84 11.75
C ASN A 43 -25.03 18.91 10.73
N HIS A 44 -24.37 18.58 9.62
CA HIS A 44 -24.96 17.74 8.59
C HIS A 44 -24.97 16.25 8.94
N ILE A 45 -24.09 15.82 9.86
CA ILE A 45 -23.98 14.42 10.31
C ILE A 45 -25.08 14.07 11.33
N ILE A 46 -25.57 15.05 12.09
CA ILE A 46 -26.54 14.82 13.17
C ILE A 46 -27.95 14.56 12.61
N GLU A 47 -28.34 15.19 11.52
CA GLU A 47 -29.70 15.06 10.96
C GLU A 47 -29.96 13.70 10.27
N ASN A 48 -28.92 13.01 9.78
CA ASN A 48 -29.08 11.75 9.04
C ASN A 48 -29.16 10.49 9.92
N LYS A 49 -29.05 10.60 11.26
CA LYS A 49 -29.11 9.43 12.16
C LYS A 49 -30.51 8.85 12.39
N ASN A 50 -31.58 9.53 11.98
CA ASN A 50 -32.93 9.16 12.40
C ASN A 50 -33.76 8.34 11.39
N ASN A 51 -33.28 8.06 10.17
CA ASN A 51 -34.12 7.42 9.14
C ASN A 51 -33.38 6.38 8.29
N ASP A 52 -32.86 5.29 8.86
CA ASP A 52 -32.48 4.13 8.02
C ASP A 52 -32.81 2.79 8.67
N LYS A 53 -33.79 2.09 8.07
CA LYS A 53 -34.26 0.74 8.44
C LYS A 53 -33.79 -0.37 7.48
N HIS A 54 -32.84 -0.10 6.59
CA HIS A 54 -32.18 -1.15 5.80
C HIS A 54 -30.67 -0.94 5.75
N GLY A 55 -29.97 -1.64 6.64
CA GLY A 55 -28.52 -1.77 6.61
C GLY A 55 -28.11 -2.60 7.80
N GLU A 56 -27.77 -3.87 7.58
CA GLU A 56 -26.98 -4.61 8.55
C GLU A 56 -25.71 -3.80 8.80
N THR A 57 -25.68 -3.12 9.93
CA THR A 57 -24.56 -2.25 10.30
C THR A 57 -23.28 -3.08 10.28
N HIS A 58 -22.26 -2.63 9.55
CA HIS A 58 -20.86 -3.13 9.60
C HIS A 58 -20.20 -2.86 10.98
N LYS A 59 -20.96 -2.99 12.07
CA LYS A 59 -20.63 -2.67 13.47
C LYS A 59 -19.60 -3.61 14.11
N GLU A 60 -19.05 -4.57 13.37
CA GLU A 60 -18.08 -5.53 13.90
C GLU A 60 -16.65 -4.97 14.02
N VAL A 61 -16.37 -3.77 13.48
CA VAL A 61 -15.02 -3.18 13.52
C VAL A 61 -14.79 -2.41 14.84
N THR A 62 -13.78 -2.81 15.63
CA THR A 62 -13.56 -2.37 17.02
C THR A 62 -12.15 -1.82 17.31
N TYR A 63 -11.24 -1.78 16.33
CA TYR A 63 -9.88 -1.27 16.53
C TYR A 63 -9.84 0.17 17.07
N THR A 64 -9.07 0.37 18.14
CA THR A 64 -8.83 1.69 18.74
C THR A 64 -7.37 1.83 19.17
N ASP A 65 -6.79 3.00 18.93
CA ASP A 65 -5.50 3.41 19.45
C ASP A 65 -5.47 4.93 19.76
N THR A 66 -4.27 5.48 19.91
CA THR A 66 -4.09 6.91 20.16
C THR A 66 -4.67 7.77 19.03
N TYR A 67 -4.65 7.30 17.78
CA TYR A 67 -4.97 8.06 16.57
C TYR A 67 -6.31 7.70 15.92
N LEU A 68 -6.71 6.44 16.05
CA LEU A 68 -7.86 5.86 15.38
C LEU A 68 -8.85 5.28 16.38
N ASN A 69 -10.13 5.46 16.09
CA ASN A 69 -11.21 4.66 16.63
C ASN A 69 -12.12 4.30 15.46
N VAL A 70 -11.94 3.10 14.91
CA VAL A 70 -12.65 2.67 13.69
C VAL A 70 -14.14 2.50 13.91
N SER A 71 -14.61 2.38 15.16
CA SER A 71 -16.04 2.37 15.45
C SER A 71 -16.73 3.71 15.14
N ASN A 72 -15.96 4.79 15.00
CA ASN A 72 -16.44 6.11 14.60
C ASN A 72 -16.41 6.32 13.07
N PHE A 73 -16.01 5.33 12.28
CA PHE A 73 -15.94 5.44 10.83
C PHE A 73 -17.33 5.32 10.21
N ASN A 74 -17.63 6.18 9.25
CA ASN A 74 -18.95 6.24 8.62
C ASN A 74 -19.03 5.30 7.40
N TYR A 75 -19.82 4.24 7.55
CA TYR A 75 -20.16 3.27 6.51
C TYR A 75 -21.68 3.08 6.36
N THR A 76 -22.48 4.08 6.75
CA THR A 76 -23.95 4.02 6.66
C THR A 76 -24.47 4.81 5.45
N GLY A 77 -25.74 4.60 5.07
CA GLY A 77 -26.33 5.26 3.90
C GLY A 77 -25.51 5.01 2.63
N LYS A 78 -25.24 6.07 1.86
CA LYS A 78 -24.39 6.00 0.65
C LYS A 78 -23.01 5.35 0.88
N CYS A 79 -22.44 5.49 2.07
CA CYS A 79 -21.12 4.95 2.39
C CYS A 79 -21.11 3.41 2.57
N SER A 80 -22.28 2.76 2.58
CA SER A 80 -22.39 1.30 2.58
C SER A 80 -22.40 0.69 1.17
N GLU A 81 -22.65 1.50 0.13
CA GLU A 81 -22.84 1.02 -1.25
C GLU A 81 -21.59 0.33 -1.83
N VAL A 82 -20.41 0.57 -1.27
CA VAL A 82 -19.17 -0.11 -1.68
C VAL A 82 -19.16 -1.60 -1.31
N PHE A 83 -19.95 -2.01 -0.31
CA PHE A 83 -20.00 -3.38 0.20
C PHE A 83 -21.08 -4.22 -0.51
N LYS A 84 -20.86 -4.53 -1.78
CA LYS A 84 -21.84 -5.22 -2.64
C LYS A 84 -21.75 -6.74 -2.60
N TYR A 85 -20.68 -7.29 -2.03
CA TYR A 85 -20.34 -8.71 -2.12
C TYR A 85 -20.34 -9.37 -0.74
N LYS A 86 -20.18 -10.69 -0.73
CA LYS A 86 -20.18 -11.48 0.51
C LYS A 86 -19.11 -10.98 1.47
N LYS A 87 -19.47 -10.88 2.75
CA LYS A 87 -18.54 -10.57 3.85
C LYS A 87 -17.37 -11.56 3.86
N ASN A 88 -16.24 -11.11 4.40
CA ASN A 88 -15.05 -11.93 4.56
C ASN A 88 -15.34 -13.21 5.37
N ASN A 89 -14.71 -14.30 4.97
CA ASN A 89 -14.83 -15.62 5.57
C ASN A 89 -13.48 -16.38 5.45
N PRO A 90 -13.34 -17.59 6.02
CA PRO A 90 -12.06 -18.31 6.00
C PRO A 90 -11.48 -18.62 4.61
N ARG A 91 -12.31 -18.61 3.55
CA ARG A 91 -11.89 -18.76 2.15
C ARG A 91 -11.40 -17.45 1.52
N ASP A 92 -11.31 -16.37 2.28
CA ASP A 92 -10.72 -15.12 1.83
C ASP A 92 -9.31 -14.98 2.40
N LEU A 93 -8.34 -14.62 1.56
CA LEU A 93 -6.93 -14.56 1.92
C LEU A 93 -6.36 -13.15 1.79
N PHE A 94 -5.84 -12.59 2.88
CA PHE A 94 -4.86 -11.52 2.81
C PHE A 94 -3.46 -12.13 2.80
N LEU A 95 -2.82 -12.11 1.62
CA LEU A 95 -1.48 -12.63 1.37
C LEU A 95 -0.49 -11.48 1.26
N THR A 96 0.59 -11.58 2.00
CA THR A 96 1.74 -10.67 1.89
C THR A 96 3.03 -11.47 1.98
N ALA A 97 4.13 -10.87 1.56
CA ALA A 97 5.46 -11.41 1.80
C ALA A 97 6.39 -10.31 2.31
N ILE A 98 7.44 -10.71 3.03
CA ILE A 98 8.47 -9.79 3.49
C ILE A 98 9.83 -10.44 3.39
N TYR A 99 10.79 -9.70 2.83
CA TYR A 99 12.19 -10.08 2.83
C TYR A 99 12.95 -9.36 3.95
N PHE A 100 13.66 -10.14 4.76
CA PHE A 100 14.57 -9.60 5.77
C PHE A 100 16.00 -9.98 5.41
N LYS A 101 16.76 -8.98 4.94
CA LYS A 101 18.21 -9.13 4.73
C LYS A 101 19.02 -9.29 6.03
N ASN A 102 18.43 -8.92 7.16
CA ASN A 102 18.93 -9.13 8.51
C ASN A 102 17.82 -8.80 9.53
N PRO A 103 17.96 -9.26 10.79
CA PRO A 103 16.99 -9.01 11.86
C PRO A 103 16.65 -7.53 12.14
N ASN A 104 17.57 -6.60 11.91
CA ASN A 104 17.34 -5.17 12.25
C ASN A 104 16.26 -4.52 11.39
N VAL A 105 16.02 -5.04 10.19
CA VAL A 105 14.95 -4.54 9.31
C VAL A 105 13.58 -4.72 9.98
N TRP A 106 13.36 -5.84 10.67
CA TRP A 106 12.11 -6.08 11.39
C TRP A 106 11.87 -5.02 12.46
N PHE A 107 12.84 -4.79 13.34
CA PHE A 107 12.70 -3.79 14.41
C PHE A 107 12.45 -2.37 13.88
N THR A 108 12.96 -2.05 12.69
CA THR A 108 12.71 -0.74 12.06
C THR A 108 11.28 -0.57 11.54
N ILE A 109 10.60 -1.66 11.17
CA ILE A 109 9.25 -1.62 10.59
C ILE A 109 8.15 -2.16 11.52
N LYS A 110 8.53 -2.75 12.65
CA LYS A 110 7.66 -3.50 13.57
C LYS A 110 6.42 -2.73 13.98
N ASP A 111 6.57 -1.52 14.51
CA ASP A 111 5.43 -0.73 15.02
C ASP A 111 4.39 -0.46 13.92
N ARG A 112 4.88 -0.15 12.72
CA ARG A 112 4.02 0.11 11.56
C ARG A 112 3.31 -1.17 11.12
N ALA A 113 4.03 -2.28 10.95
CA ALA A 113 3.45 -3.55 10.56
C ALA A 113 2.43 -4.06 11.60
N VAL A 114 2.75 -3.97 12.89
CA VAL A 114 1.86 -4.35 13.99
C VAL A 114 0.58 -3.51 13.97
N ARG A 115 0.68 -2.17 13.81
CA ARG A 115 -0.52 -1.32 13.72
C ARG A 115 -1.38 -1.72 12.52
N CYS A 116 -0.76 -1.86 11.35
CA CYS A 116 -1.41 -2.24 10.11
C CYS A 116 -2.19 -3.56 10.26
N LEU A 117 -1.57 -4.57 10.85
CA LEU A 117 -2.16 -5.89 11.07
C LEU A 117 -3.23 -5.89 12.17
N LYS A 118 -3.12 -5.06 13.22
CA LYS A 118 -4.20 -4.89 14.22
C LYS A 118 -5.45 -4.25 13.60
N VAL A 119 -5.27 -3.25 12.73
CA VAL A 119 -6.37 -2.67 11.97
C VAL A 119 -7.01 -3.74 11.09
N ALA A 120 -6.19 -4.53 10.37
CA ALA A 120 -6.69 -5.64 9.56
C ALA A 120 -7.38 -6.74 10.36
N GLN A 121 -6.90 -7.07 11.56
CA GLN A 121 -7.55 -8.03 12.46
C GLN A 121 -8.99 -7.61 12.78
N SER A 122 -9.25 -6.31 12.87
CA SER A 122 -10.57 -5.78 13.09
C SER A 122 -11.39 -5.59 11.81
N GLY A 123 -10.78 -5.22 10.68
CA GLY A 123 -11.49 -4.96 9.42
C GLY A 123 -11.89 -6.21 8.66
N ILE A 124 -11.07 -7.26 8.72
CA ILE A 124 -11.29 -8.55 8.05
C ILE A 124 -11.14 -9.72 9.04
N PRO A 125 -11.97 -9.79 10.10
CA PRO A 125 -11.74 -10.68 11.24
C PRO A 125 -11.83 -12.18 10.91
N LYS A 126 -12.56 -12.56 9.85
CA LYS A 126 -12.81 -13.95 9.45
C LYS A 126 -11.94 -14.39 8.25
N ALA A 127 -11.25 -13.46 7.59
CA ALA A 127 -10.30 -13.76 6.53
C ALA A 127 -9.04 -14.46 7.07
N THR A 128 -8.50 -15.39 6.29
CA THR A 128 -7.17 -15.93 6.52
C THR A 128 -6.14 -14.83 6.25
N ARG A 129 -5.17 -14.65 7.17
CA ARG A 129 -4.04 -13.74 6.99
C ARG A 129 -2.74 -14.54 7.01
N LYS A 130 -1.90 -14.35 6.00
CA LYS A 130 -0.65 -15.08 5.87
C LYS A 130 0.49 -14.18 5.39
N VAL A 131 1.65 -14.39 6.00
CA VAL A 131 2.91 -13.78 5.61
C VAL A 131 3.86 -14.87 5.12
N LEU A 132 4.36 -14.70 3.91
CA LEU A 132 5.47 -15.48 3.38
C LEU A 132 6.78 -14.80 3.83
N LEU A 133 7.51 -15.48 4.70
CA LEU A 133 8.77 -15.00 5.25
C LEU A 133 9.92 -15.41 4.34
N LEU A 134 10.52 -14.42 3.68
CA LEU A 134 11.69 -14.57 2.81
C LEU A 134 12.91 -14.17 3.63
N SER A 135 13.56 -15.12 4.28
CA SER A 135 14.73 -14.84 5.11
C SER A 135 15.56 -16.11 5.25
N ASP A 136 16.88 -15.96 5.13
CA ASP A 136 17.83 -17.02 5.48
C ASP A 136 18.07 -17.05 7.01
N ASP A 137 17.90 -15.90 7.66
CA ASP A 137 18.07 -15.74 9.11
C ASP A 137 16.75 -15.96 9.87
N GLU A 138 16.86 -16.48 11.09
CA GLU A 138 15.78 -16.37 12.07
C GLU A 138 15.56 -14.90 12.43
N ILE A 139 14.30 -14.45 12.40
CA ILE A 139 13.92 -13.08 12.76
C ILE A 139 13.34 -13.10 14.17
N PRO A 140 14.06 -12.58 15.18
CA PRO A 140 13.64 -12.67 16.57
C PRO A 140 12.25 -12.09 16.77
N ASP A 141 11.43 -12.80 17.54
CA ASP A 141 10.04 -12.47 17.90
C ASP A 141 9.03 -12.28 16.75
N PHE A 142 9.46 -12.33 15.48
CA PHE A 142 8.60 -12.06 14.33
C PHE A 142 7.43 -13.03 14.26
N THR A 143 7.70 -14.33 14.21
CA THR A 143 6.67 -15.38 14.12
C THR A 143 5.72 -15.34 15.31
N LYS A 144 6.25 -15.13 16.51
CA LYS A 144 5.44 -14.94 17.73
C LYS A 144 4.49 -13.75 17.58
N THR A 145 5.02 -12.59 17.18
CA THR A 145 4.24 -11.36 16.98
C THR A 145 3.15 -11.55 15.92
N MET A 146 3.46 -12.21 14.80
CA MET A 146 2.47 -12.49 13.75
C MET A 146 1.35 -13.40 14.26
N ASN A 147 1.70 -14.48 14.97
CA ASN A 147 0.72 -15.41 15.53
C ASN A 147 -0.21 -14.74 16.55
N GLU A 148 0.33 -13.86 17.41
CA GLU A 148 -0.47 -13.06 18.36
C GLU A 148 -1.48 -12.13 17.66
N LEU A 149 -1.20 -11.72 16.42
CA LEU A 149 -2.08 -10.93 15.56
C LEU A 149 -3.03 -11.79 14.71
N GLY A 150 -3.02 -13.11 14.91
CA GLY A 150 -3.79 -14.05 14.11
C GLY A 150 -3.34 -14.06 12.64
N VAL A 151 -2.04 -13.96 12.41
CA VAL A 151 -1.38 -14.02 11.10
C VAL A 151 -0.44 -15.21 11.10
N SER A 152 -0.67 -16.14 10.19
CA SER A 152 0.23 -17.30 10.04
C SER A 152 1.49 -16.91 9.26
N VAL A 153 2.63 -17.46 9.66
CA VAL A 153 3.91 -17.28 8.97
C VAL A 153 4.31 -18.57 8.28
N GLU A 154 4.78 -18.45 7.05
CA GLU A 154 5.33 -19.56 6.27
C GLU A 154 6.71 -19.17 5.77
N ASN A 155 7.72 -19.94 6.15
CA ASN A 155 9.07 -19.73 5.64
C ASN A 155 9.10 -20.15 4.17
N HIS A 156 9.51 -19.23 3.30
CA HIS A 156 9.65 -19.50 1.88
C HIS A 156 11.13 -19.36 1.48
N PRO A 157 11.79 -20.44 1.04
CA PRO A 157 13.21 -20.41 0.73
C PRO A 157 13.47 -19.50 -0.49
N ILE A 158 14.62 -18.80 -0.46
CA ILE A 158 15.06 -17.93 -1.55
C ILE A 158 15.87 -18.78 -2.53
N ASN A 159 15.21 -19.29 -3.57
CA ASN A 159 15.82 -20.19 -4.56
C ASN A 159 16.21 -19.47 -5.87
N THR A 160 16.34 -18.15 -5.83
CA THR A 160 16.66 -17.32 -7.00
C THR A 160 18.03 -16.66 -6.86
N THR A 161 18.60 -16.23 -7.98
CA THR A 161 19.91 -15.54 -8.01
C THR A 161 19.86 -14.08 -7.54
N PHE A 162 18.66 -13.52 -7.37
CA PHE A 162 18.42 -12.15 -6.90
C PHE A 162 17.75 -12.14 -5.52
N THR A 163 17.89 -11.02 -4.80
CA THR A 163 17.52 -10.86 -3.37
C THR A 163 16.53 -9.72 -3.10
N ASN A 164 16.10 -8.98 -4.13
CA ASN A 164 15.12 -7.92 -3.95
C ASN A 164 13.74 -8.47 -3.55
N GLY A 165 13.36 -8.27 -2.28
CA GLY A 165 12.08 -8.67 -1.70
C GLY A 165 10.84 -8.20 -2.45
N ALA A 166 10.90 -7.05 -3.12
CA ALA A 166 9.76 -6.52 -3.89
C ALA A 166 9.45 -7.36 -5.13
N VAL A 167 10.46 -8.04 -5.70
CA VAL A 167 10.31 -8.99 -6.81
C VAL A 167 10.11 -10.41 -6.28
N LEU A 168 10.89 -10.84 -5.28
CA LEU A 168 10.82 -12.20 -4.71
C LEU A 168 9.42 -12.58 -4.23
N ARG A 169 8.66 -11.62 -3.70
CA ARG A 169 7.29 -11.87 -3.23
C ARG A 169 6.36 -12.46 -4.29
N TYR A 170 6.59 -12.20 -5.58
CA TYR A 170 5.79 -12.78 -6.66
C TYR A 170 6.08 -14.27 -6.86
N PHE A 171 7.35 -14.68 -6.74
CA PHE A 171 7.72 -16.08 -6.80
C PHE A 171 7.14 -16.84 -5.62
N ALA A 172 7.29 -16.29 -4.41
CA ALA A 172 6.74 -16.90 -3.21
C ALA A 172 5.21 -16.98 -3.23
N ALA A 173 4.53 -15.91 -3.66
CA ALA A 173 3.08 -15.91 -3.79
C ALA A 173 2.59 -16.89 -4.86
N TYR A 174 3.32 -17.03 -5.98
CA TYR A 174 3.01 -18.02 -7.01
C TYR A 174 3.07 -19.44 -6.47
N ASP A 175 4.18 -19.81 -5.82
CA ASP A 175 4.39 -21.14 -5.26
C ASP A 175 3.29 -21.46 -4.22
N TYR A 176 3.03 -20.51 -3.32
CA TYR A 176 2.01 -20.68 -2.28
C TYR A 176 0.60 -20.85 -2.87
N LEU A 177 0.18 -19.96 -3.76
CA LEU A 177 -1.17 -20.01 -4.31
C LEU A 177 -1.36 -21.21 -5.23
N THR A 178 -0.35 -21.65 -5.96
CA THR A 178 -0.44 -22.86 -6.80
C THR A 178 -0.79 -24.09 -5.97
N GLN A 179 -0.24 -24.19 -4.75
CA GLN A 179 -0.44 -25.32 -3.83
C GLN A 179 -1.71 -25.20 -2.95
N ASN A 180 -2.34 -24.02 -2.91
CA ASN A 180 -3.41 -23.72 -1.96
C ASN A 180 -4.64 -23.04 -2.59
N GLN A 181 -4.69 -22.89 -3.92
CA GLN A 181 -5.74 -22.13 -4.60
C GLN A 181 -7.16 -22.61 -4.29
N GLU A 182 -7.34 -23.92 -4.06
CA GLU A 182 -8.63 -24.53 -3.73
C GLU A 182 -9.20 -24.09 -2.36
N LYS A 183 -8.32 -23.59 -1.48
CA LYS A 183 -8.69 -23.11 -0.15
C LYS A 183 -9.32 -21.72 -0.18
N TYR A 184 -9.08 -20.95 -1.25
CA TYR A 184 -9.39 -19.53 -1.29
C TYR A 184 -10.24 -19.15 -2.49
N ASP A 185 -11.27 -18.34 -2.27
CA ASP A 185 -12.13 -17.78 -3.32
C ASP A 185 -11.61 -16.42 -3.78
N ARG A 186 -11.17 -15.58 -2.84
CA ARG A 186 -10.68 -14.23 -3.06
C ARG A 186 -9.36 -13.99 -2.35
N VAL A 187 -8.50 -13.21 -2.98
CA VAL A 187 -7.19 -12.84 -2.45
C VAL A 187 -6.98 -11.34 -2.55
N VAL A 188 -6.48 -10.74 -1.47
CA VAL A 188 -5.77 -9.47 -1.54
C VAL A 188 -4.29 -9.77 -1.39
N PHE A 189 -3.51 -9.46 -2.42
CA PHE A 189 -2.06 -9.55 -2.40
C PHE A 189 -1.48 -8.15 -2.22
N GLY A 190 -0.65 -7.93 -1.20
CA GLY A 190 -0.11 -6.60 -0.98
C GLY A 190 1.14 -6.52 -0.12
N ASP A 191 1.56 -5.29 0.14
CA ASP A 191 2.70 -4.95 0.96
C ASP A 191 2.46 -5.31 2.43
N PHE A 192 3.52 -5.75 3.11
CA PHE A 192 3.45 -6.26 4.48
C PHE A 192 3.11 -5.19 5.53
N LYS A 193 3.62 -3.97 5.36
CA LYS A 193 3.71 -3.00 6.46
C LYS A 193 2.72 -1.84 6.37
N ASP A 194 2.05 -1.63 5.24
CA ASP A 194 1.32 -0.38 4.99
C ASP A 194 0.01 -0.55 4.21
N ILE A 195 -0.64 -1.73 4.33
CA ILE A 195 -2.00 -2.00 3.82
C ILE A 195 -3.03 -2.07 4.97
N TYR A 196 -3.74 -0.96 5.16
CA TYR A 196 -4.74 -0.82 6.22
C TYR A 196 -6.12 -1.27 5.73
N PHE A 197 -6.74 -2.24 6.41
CA PHE A 197 -8.14 -2.62 6.22
C PHE A 197 -8.99 -2.04 7.34
N PHE A 198 -9.59 -0.87 7.13
CA PHE A 198 -10.45 -0.21 8.13
C PHE A 198 -11.88 -0.77 8.16
N ALA A 199 -12.26 -1.54 7.14
CA ALA A 199 -13.51 -2.30 7.06
C ALA A 199 -13.30 -3.53 6.16
N ASP A 200 -14.38 -4.28 5.93
CA ASP A 200 -14.37 -5.50 5.15
C ASP A 200 -14.06 -5.23 3.67
N GLY A 201 -12.77 -5.29 3.33
CA GLY A 201 -12.29 -5.14 1.95
C GLY A 201 -12.81 -6.21 1.00
N PHE A 202 -13.04 -7.43 1.48
CA PHE A 202 -13.52 -8.54 0.65
C PHE A 202 -14.97 -8.34 0.24
N ALA A 203 -15.80 -7.73 1.08
CA ALA A 203 -17.17 -7.36 0.72
C ALA A 203 -17.26 -6.34 -0.44
N THR A 204 -16.14 -5.85 -0.98
CA THR A 204 -16.10 -4.86 -2.07
C THR A 204 -15.76 -5.44 -3.44
N PHE A 205 -15.43 -6.73 -3.56
CA PHE A 205 -15.14 -7.40 -4.84
C PHE A 205 -15.51 -8.90 -4.82
N ASP A 206 -15.63 -9.50 -6.00
CA ASP A 206 -16.01 -10.90 -6.21
C ASP A 206 -14.87 -11.79 -6.72
N VAL A 207 -15.13 -13.10 -6.78
CA VAL A 207 -14.26 -14.13 -7.37
C VAL A 207 -13.96 -13.92 -8.86
N ASN A 208 -14.77 -13.11 -9.55
CA ASN A 208 -14.58 -12.81 -10.97
C ASN A 208 -13.75 -11.55 -11.21
N ASP A 209 -13.38 -10.82 -10.16
CA ASP A 209 -12.66 -9.56 -10.30
C ASP A 209 -11.14 -9.76 -10.33
N LEU A 210 -10.46 -8.82 -10.99
CA LEU A 210 -9.04 -8.52 -10.82
C LEU A 210 -8.90 -7.00 -10.87
N ILE A 211 -8.36 -6.41 -9.81
CA ILE A 211 -8.38 -4.96 -9.60
C ILE A 211 -6.95 -4.49 -9.34
N PHE A 212 -6.46 -3.61 -10.20
CA PHE A 212 -5.19 -2.93 -10.04
C PHE A 212 -5.41 -1.55 -9.42
N LEU A 213 -4.64 -1.22 -8.38
CA LEU A 213 -4.63 0.12 -7.82
C LEU A 213 -3.90 1.08 -8.76
N MET A 214 -4.51 2.23 -9.04
CA MET A 214 -3.85 3.37 -9.67
C MET A 214 -3.40 4.34 -8.59
N GLU A 215 -2.19 4.89 -8.71
CA GLU A 215 -1.69 5.86 -7.74
C GLU A 215 -2.37 7.21 -7.94
N CYS A 216 -3.48 7.43 -7.24
CA CYS A 216 -4.22 8.67 -7.24
C CYS A 216 -4.37 9.20 -5.82
N LYS A 217 -4.17 10.51 -5.68
CA LYS A 217 -4.02 11.19 -4.39
C LYS A 217 -5.33 11.72 -3.82
N ALA A 218 -6.41 11.69 -4.59
CA ALA A 218 -7.75 12.08 -4.17
C ALA A 218 -8.80 11.16 -4.79
N VAL A 219 -9.87 10.92 -4.02
CA VAL A 219 -11.01 10.13 -4.46
C VAL A 219 -11.69 10.76 -5.68
N ASP A 220 -12.01 9.92 -6.67
CA ASP A 220 -12.71 10.26 -7.91
C ASP A 220 -12.08 11.42 -8.69
N ASN A 221 -10.75 11.60 -8.58
CA ASN A 221 -10.04 12.70 -9.22
C ASN A 221 -8.74 12.26 -9.91
N THR A 222 -8.87 11.90 -11.19
CA THR A 222 -7.75 11.41 -11.99
C THR A 222 -6.66 12.45 -12.27
N LYS A 223 -6.95 13.75 -12.10
CA LYS A 223 -5.93 14.82 -12.22
C LYS A 223 -4.89 14.75 -11.11
N THR A 224 -5.19 14.02 -10.04
CA THR A 224 -4.26 13.80 -8.92
C THR A 224 -3.46 12.51 -9.05
N CYS A 225 -3.66 11.75 -10.13
CA CYS A 225 -2.92 10.53 -10.36
C CYS A 225 -1.46 10.80 -10.74
N VAL A 226 -0.59 10.00 -10.18
CA VAL A 226 0.83 9.94 -10.55
C VAL A 226 0.93 9.33 -11.94
N THR A 227 1.89 9.83 -12.71
CA THR A 227 2.20 9.31 -14.05
C THR A 227 3.61 8.76 -14.07
N LEU A 228 3.89 7.90 -15.05
CA LEU A 228 5.22 7.38 -15.34
C LEU A 228 6.21 8.47 -15.83
N ALA A 229 5.76 9.73 -15.95
CA ALA A 229 6.62 10.88 -16.18
C ALA A 229 7.32 11.38 -14.90
N GLU A 230 6.83 11.01 -13.71
CA GLU A 230 7.46 11.38 -12.44
C GLU A 230 8.92 10.85 -12.40
N PRO A 231 9.91 11.65 -11.93
CA PRO A 231 11.33 11.32 -12.06
C PRO A 231 11.72 9.92 -11.55
N THR A 232 11.20 9.51 -10.40
CA THR A 232 11.51 8.22 -9.77
C THR A 232 10.96 7.06 -10.60
N ASN A 233 9.69 7.15 -10.98
CA ASN A 233 9.01 6.15 -11.80
C ASN A 233 9.61 6.03 -13.20
N ARG A 234 9.91 7.17 -13.85
CA ARG A 234 10.60 7.21 -15.14
C ARG A 234 11.97 6.54 -15.05
N ARG A 235 12.71 6.80 -13.97
CA ARG A 235 14.01 6.16 -13.72
C ARG A 235 13.88 4.64 -13.61
N TRP A 236 12.89 4.13 -12.88
CA TRP A 236 12.66 2.68 -12.74
C TRP A 236 12.34 2.00 -14.08
N ILE A 237 11.53 2.63 -14.94
CA ILE A 237 11.28 2.14 -16.29
C ILE A 237 12.57 2.18 -17.12
N GLN A 238 13.33 3.28 -17.05
CA GLN A 238 14.57 3.46 -17.81
C GLN A 238 15.62 2.41 -17.43
N THR A 239 15.82 2.13 -16.14
CA THR A 239 16.82 1.15 -15.67
C THR A 239 16.41 -0.28 -15.99
N SER A 240 15.10 -0.55 -16.04
CA SER A 240 14.56 -1.88 -16.34
C SER A 240 14.49 -2.17 -17.84
N PHE A 241 14.07 -1.20 -18.65
CA PHE A 241 13.68 -1.42 -20.06
C PHE A 241 14.26 -0.41 -21.05
N GLY A 242 15.09 0.53 -20.60
CA GLY A 242 15.76 1.50 -21.46
C GLY A 242 15.01 2.82 -21.63
N LYS A 243 15.76 3.83 -22.10
CA LYS A 243 15.29 5.22 -22.21
C LYS A 243 14.11 5.41 -23.14
N ALA A 244 14.08 4.70 -24.27
CA ALA A 244 13.02 4.86 -25.27
C ALA A 244 11.63 4.51 -24.70
N ILE A 245 11.52 3.41 -23.96
CA ILE A 245 10.25 3.00 -23.31
C ILE A 245 9.86 3.99 -22.22
N ALA A 246 10.82 4.43 -21.40
CA ALA A 246 10.58 5.42 -20.35
C ALA A 246 10.08 6.75 -20.91
N ASP A 247 10.68 7.23 -22.00
CA ASP A 247 10.26 8.46 -22.68
C ASP A 247 8.89 8.31 -23.33
N GLY A 248 8.58 7.15 -23.91
CA GLY A 248 7.26 6.87 -24.46
C GLY A 248 6.14 7.02 -23.41
N TYR A 249 6.31 6.39 -22.24
CA TYR A 249 5.34 6.52 -21.15
C TYR A 249 5.27 7.94 -20.57
N ALA A 250 6.41 8.61 -20.43
CA ALA A 250 6.46 9.97 -19.91
C ALA A 250 5.75 10.97 -20.84
N ASN A 251 6.03 10.89 -22.14
CA ASN A 251 5.43 11.77 -23.15
C ASN A 251 3.91 11.54 -23.27
N ASN A 252 3.47 10.28 -23.16
CA ASN A 252 2.05 9.93 -23.18
C ASN A 252 1.33 10.21 -21.86
N ARG A 253 2.03 10.67 -20.82
CA ARG A 253 1.50 10.87 -19.46
C ARG A 253 0.77 9.63 -18.93
N THR A 254 1.32 8.45 -19.23
CA THR A 254 0.74 7.17 -18.82
C THR A 254 0.63 7.11 -17.29
N PHE A 255 -0.56 6.78 -16.77
CA PHE A 255 -0.78 6.70 -15.33
C PHE A 255 0.02 5.57 -14.68
N LEU A 256 0.44 5.77 -13.45
CA LEU A 256 1.12 4.75 -12.65
C LEU A 256 0.10 3.83 -11.99
N SER A 257 0.19 2.52 -12.23
CA SER A 257 -0.51 1.52 -11.44
C SER A 257 0.39 1.04 -10.31
N ASN A 258 -0.02 1.21 -9.05
CA ASN A 258 0.72 0.75 -7.89
C ASN A 258 0.69 -0.77 -7.79
N VAL A 259 1.83 -1.38 -7.54
CA VAL A 259 1.93 -2.83 -7.44
C VAL A 259 1.85 -3.36 -5.98
N GLY A 260 1.87 -2.46 -5.00
CA GLY A 260 1.82 -2.78 -3.58
C GLY A 260 0.48 -3.28 -3.07
N VAL A 261 -0.59 -3.24 -3.87
CA VAL A 261 -1.84 -3.98 -3.60
C VAL A 261 -2.59 -4.34 -4.87
N VAL A 262 -3.01 -5.60 -4.95
CA VAL A 262 -3.87 -6.15 -6.00
C VAL A 262 -4.96 -6.99 -5.34
N LEU A 263 -6.19 -6.85 -5.82
CA LEU A 263 -7.35 -7.57 -5.30
C LEU A 263 -7.94 -8.41 -6.42
N GLY A 264 -8.44 -9.61 -6.10
CA GLY A 264 -9.19 -10.38 -7.08
C GLY A 264 -9.56 -11.77 -6.63
N GLY A 265 -10.30 -12.48 -7.47
CA GLY A 265 -10.51 -13.91 -7.30
C GLY A 265 -9.20 -14.68 -7.43
N THR A 266 -9.07 -15.76 -6.66
CA THR A 266 -7.83 -16.53 -6.56
C THR A 266 -7.27 -16.96 -7.91
N ALA A 267 -8.13 -17.46 -8.81
CA ALA A 267 -7.71 -17.92 -10.14
C ALA A 267 -7.12 -16.79 -11.00
N LYS A 268 -7.76 -15.62 -11.02
CA LYS A 268 -7.27 -14.46 -11.79
C LYS A 268 -6.01 -13.86 -11.17
N LEU A 269 -5.95 -13.79 -9.84
CA LEU A 269 -4.78 -13.30 -9.13
C LEU A 269 -3.57 -14.21 -9.33
N LEU A 270 -3.76 -15.54 -9.27
CA LEU A 270 -2.72 -16.52 -9.56
C LEU A 270 -2.20 -16.34 -10.98
N LYS A 271 -3.09 -16.18 -11.98
CA LYS A 271 -2.66 -15.97 -13.37
C LYS A 271 -1.93 -14.64 -13.56
N TYR A 272 -2.35 -13.58 -12.88
CA TYR A 272 -1.62 -12.30 -12.84
C TYR A 272 -0.19 -12.49 -12.29
N ILE A 273 -0.04 -13.19 -11.16
CA ILE A 273 1.26 -13.46 -10.54
C ILE A 273 2.13 -14.33 -11.45
N GLU A 274 1.56 -15.35 -12.09
CA GLU A 274 2.26 -16.22 -13.07
C GLU A 274 2.86 -15.38 -14.20
N ILE A 275 2.03 -14.55 -14.86
CA ILE A 275 2.46 -13.67 -15.94
C ILE A 275 3.57 -12.72 -15.45
N PHE A 276 3.41 -12.12 -14.27
CA PHE A 276 4.43 -11.25 -13.71
C PHE A 276 5.75 -11.99 -13.52
N LYS A 277 5.72 -13.13 -12.82
CA LYS A 277 6.88 -13.97 -12.49
C LYS A 277 7.63 -14.41 -13.76
N ASP A 278 6.90 -14.86 -14.78
CA ASP A 278 7.45 -15.37 -16.03
C ASP A 278 8.07 -14.27 -16.90
N ASN A 279 7.81 -12.99 -16.60
CA ASN A 279 8.38 -11.84 -17.31
C ASN A 279 9.43 -11.07 -16.49
N VAL A 280 9.81 -11.56 -15.31
CA VAL A 280 10.91 -10.99 -14.54
C VAL A 280 12.22 -11.18 -15.32
N ILE A 281 12.98 -10.09 -15.44
CA ILE A 281 14.30 -10.11 -16.08
C ILE A 281 15.34 -10.32 -14.97
N PRO A 282 15.99 -11.51 -14.85
CA PRO A 282 16.83 -11.83 -13.69
C PRO A 282 17.95 -10.82 -13.43
N GLU A 283 18.62 -10.35 -14.48
CA GLU A 283 19.69 -9.35 -14.37
C GLU A 283 19.21 -7.94 -13.98
N LYS A 284 17.89 -7.71 -13.93
CA LYS A 284 17.26 -6.46 -13.49
C LYS A 284 16.49 -6.61 -12.18
N ALA A 285 16.26 -7.83 -11.71
CA ALA A 285 15.39 -8.11 -10.57
C ALA A 285 15.85 -7.43 -9.27
N ASP A 286 17.17 -7.29 -9.08
CA ASP A 286 17.72 -6.58 -7.91
C ASP A 286 17.64 -5.05 -7.97
N ASN A 287 17.22 -4.47 -9.10
CA ASN A 287 17.02 -3.04 -9.19
C ASN A 287 15.80 -2.62 -8.37
N TRP A 288 15.99 -1.65 -7.47
CA TRP A 288 14.87 -1.04 -6.76
C TRP A 288 13.86 -0.45 -7.75
N GLY A 289 12.58 -0.78 -7.56
CA GLY A 289 11.47 -0.38 -8.44
C GLY A 289 11.30 -1.22 -9.70
N HIS A 290 12.07 -2.30 -9.89
CA HIS A 290 11.88 -3.19 -11.05
C HIS A 290 10.49 -3.84 -11.06
N ASP A 291 9.95 -4.19 -9.90
CA ASP A 291 8.61 -4.75 -9.75
C ASP A 291 7.53 -3.78 -10.23
N GLN A 292 7.61 -2.53 -9.78
CA GLN A 292 6.73 -1.44 -10.18
C GLN A 292 6.85 -1.16 -11.69
N ALA A 293 8.07 -1.14 -12.21
CA ALA A 293 8.35 -0.94 -13.63
C ALA A 293 7.79 -2.07 -14.50
N LEU A 294 8.03 -3.32 -14.09
CA LEU A 294 7.60 -4.53 -14.81
C LEU A 294 6.07 -4.61 -14.84
N HIS A 295 5.41 -4.43 -13.70
CA HIS A 295 3.94 -4.41 -13.63
C HIS A 295 3.34 -3.41 -14.62
N ASN A 296 3.84 -2.17 -14.62
CA ASN A 296 3.35 -1.15 -15.54
C ASN A 296 3.66 -1.50 -16.99
N LYS A 297 4.84 -2.06 -17.30
CA LYS A 297 5.14 -2.49 -18.66
C LYS A 297 4.20 -3.60 -19.13
N LEU A 298 3.93 -4.61 -18.31
CA LEU A 298 3.01 -5.70 -18.65
C LEU A 298 1.58 -5.19 -18.84
N LEU A 299 1.13 -4.32 -17.94
CA LEU A 299 -0.18 -3.67 -18.00
C LEU A 299 -0.36 -2.90 -19.31
N TYR A 300 0.58 -2.02 -19.66
CA TYR A 300 0.46 -1.18 -20.85
C TYR A 300 0.86 -1.86 -22.16
N SER A 301 1.42 -3.07 -22.08
CA SER A 301 1.66 -3.94 -23.24
C SER A 301 0.51 -4.94 -23.48
N GLY A 302 -0.56 -4.89 -22.68
CA GLY A 302 -1.75 -5.71 -22.86
C GLY A 302 -1.63 -7.16 -22.38
N TYR A 303 -0.62 -7.49 -21.56
CA TYR A 303 -0.41 -8.86 -21.07
C TYR A 303 -1.56 -9.36 -20.18
N PHE A 304 -2.33 -8.45 -19.60
CA PHE A 304 -3.42 -8.78 -18.67
C PHE A 304 -4.81 -8.70 -19.29
N GLU A 305 -4.96 -8.36 -20.58
CA GLU A 305 -6.28 -8.14 -21.21
C GLU A 305 -7.19 -9.37 -21.12
N SER A 306 -6.62 -10.58 -21.25
CA SER A 306 -7.37 -11.83 -21.11
C SER A 306 -7.94 -12.07 -19.70
N LEU A 307 -7.45 -11.35 -18.69
CA LEU A 307 -7.93 -11.46 -17.31
C LEU A 307 -9.13 -10.53 -17.03
N ASN A 308 -9.52 -9.68 -17.97
CA ASN A 308 -10.59 -8.69 -17.81
C ASN A 308 -10.45 -7.92 -16.49
N TYR A 309 -9.30 -7.28 -16.30
CA TYR A 309 -8.98 -6.53 -15.10
C TYR A 309 -9.69 -5.17 -15.10
N THR A 310 -9.81 -4.57 -13.91
CA THR A 310 -10.27 -3.20 -13.72
C THR A 310 -9.18 -2.38 -13.01
N LYS A 311 -9.29 -1.06 -13.12
CA LYS A 311 -8.37 -0.11 -12.49
C LYS A 311 -9.16 0.70 -11.45
N ASP A 312 -8.65 0.75 -10.23
CA ASP A 312 -9.24 1.53 -9.15
C ASP A 312 -8.48 2.85 -8.97
N TYR A 313 -9.13 3.96 -9.31
CA TYR A 313 -8.53 5.31 -9.39
C TYR A 313 -8.69 6.09 -8.09
N CYS A 314 -8.30 5.49 -6.97
CA CYS A 314 -8.58 5.99 -5.62
C CYS A 314 -10.10 6.13 -5.38
N THR A 315 -10.69 5.15 -4.72
CA THR A 315 -12.11 5.15 -4.35
C THR A 315 -12.27 4.95 -2.85
N GLN A 316 -13.53 4.87 -2.38
CA GLN A 316 -13.78 4.44 -1.00
C GLN A 316 -13.18 3.04 -0.75
N ARG A 317 -13.25 2.13 -1.74
CA ARG A 317 -12.71 0.76 -1.66
C ARG A 317 -11.22 0.77 -1.35
N VAL A 318 -10.41 1.32 -2.25
CA VAL A 318 -8.94 1.29 -2.13
C VAL A 318 -8.34 2.56 -2.71
N CYS A 319 -7.32 3.09 -2.05
CA CYS A 319 -6.59 4.25 -2.52
C CYS A 319 -5.14 4.24 -2.03
N PHE A 320 -4.25 4.76 -2.87
CA PHE A 320 -2.86 5.03 -2.51
C PHE A 320 -2.78 6.39 -1.82
N SER A 321 -2.38 6.41 -0.55
CA SER A 321 -2.23 7.57 0.31
C SER A 321 -3.53 8.37 0.56
N GLU A 322 -4.24 8.85 -0.47
CA GLU A 322 -5.36 9.77 -0.36
C GLU A 322 -5.00 11.14 0.27
N ASP A 323 -3.75 11.60 0.15
CA ASP A 323 -3.26 12.85 0.79
C ASP A 323 -4.03 14.14 0.46
N LYS A 324 -4.79 14.18 -0.64
CA LYS A 324 -5.51 15.38 -1.10
C LYS A 324 -6.99 15.41 -0.74
N SER A 325 -7.63 14.28 -0.43
CA SER A 325 -9.08 14.24 -0.12
C SER A 325 -9.42 13.73 1.27
N VAL A 326 -8.56 12.97 1.92
CA VAL A 326 -8.84 12.46 3.26
C VAL A 326 -8.77 13.57 4.32
N VAL A 327 -9.59 13.42 5.34
CA VAL A 327 -9.62 14.28 6.52
C VAL A 327 -9.50 13.41 7.76
N TRP A 328 -8.63 13.84 8.67
CA TRP A 328 -8.51 13.25 10.00
C TRP A 328 -9.25 14.09 11.03
N ASP A 329 -10.31 13.52 11.58
CA ASP A 329 -10.98 14.08 12.74
C ASP A 329 -10.26 13.63 14.01
N ALA A 330 -9.40 14.50 14.55
CA ALA A 330 -8.66 14.21 15.77
C ALA A 330 -9.55 14.04 17.01
N LYS A 331 -10.74 14.67 17.05
CA LYS A 331 -11.67 14.58 18.17
C LYS A 331 -12.36 13.21 18.19
N ASN A 332 -12.84 12.78 17.03
CA ASN A 332 -13.51 11.48 16.87
C ASN A 332 -12.53 10.36 16.53
N LYS A 333 -11.24 10.65 16.34
CA LYS A 333 -10.20 9.70 15.90
C LYS A 333 -10.63 8.95 14.62
N ALA A 334 -11.23 9.67 13.68
CA ALA A 334 -11.86 9.08 12.49
C ALA A 334 -11.22 9.59 11.20
N LEU A 335 -11.24 8.76 10.15
CA LEU A 335 -10.88 9.13 8.79
C LEU A 335 -12.14 9.23 7.94
N TYR A 336 -12.23 10.26 7.10
CA TYR A 336 -13.25 10.35 6.08
C TYR A 336 -12.75 11.10 4.85
N THR A 337 -13.34 10.80 3.70
CA THR A 337 -13.07 11.53 2.46
C THR A 337 -13.91 12.81 2.42
N ARG A 338 -13.26 13.96 2.18
CA ARG A 338 -13.92 15.26 2.01
C ARG A 338 -14.94 15.20 0.87
N GLY A 339 -16.13 15.73 1.11
CA GLY A 339 -17.20 15.80 0.12
C GLY A 339 -18.11 14.57 0.11
N THR A 340 -17.64 13.40 0.53
CA THR A 340 -18.50 12.20 0.69
C THR A 340 -18.87 11.96 2.15
N GLY A 341 -17.98 12.31 3.09
CA GLY A 341 -18.15 11.96 4.50
C GLY A 341 -18.01 10.46 4.78
N CYS A 342 -17.61 9.67 3.78
CA CYS A 342 -17.44 8.24 3.90
C CYS A 342 -16.04 7.91 4.40
N ALA A 343 -15.96 6.87 5.23
CA ALA A 343 -14.69 6.36 5.69
C ALA A 343 -14.00 5.45 4.65
N PRO A 344 -12.66 5.42 4.61
CA PRO A 344 -11.90 4.59 3.69
C PRO A 344 -12.00 3.11 4.06
N VAL A 345 -12.09 2.18 3.10
CA VAL A 345 -12.11 0.73 3.38
C VAL A 345 -10.69 0.15 3.42
N ILE A 346 -9.93 0.28 2.33
CA ILE A 346 -8.52 -0.12 2.23
C ILE A 346 -7.66 1.09 1.90
N ARG A 347 -6.52 1.25 2.56
CA ARG A 347 -5.53 2.27 2.18
C ARG A 347 -4.12 1.71 2.16
N HIS A 348 -3.39 2.05 1.12
CA HIS A 348 -1.96 1.80 1.00
C HIS A 348 -1.21 3.09 1.34
N LYS A 349 -0.15 3.03 2.15
CA LYS A 349 0.70 4.17 2.56
C LYS A 349 -0.01 5.21 3.44
N ILE A 350 -0.45 4.82 4.64
CA ILE A 350 -0.86 5.76 5.69
C ILE A 350 0.12 5.72 6.86
N TRP A 351 0.52 6.89 7.34
CA TRP A 351 1.37 7.04 8.51
C TRP A 351 0.74 7.98 9.53
N PHE A 352 0.94 7.68 10.81
CA PHE A 352 0.48 8.52 11.91
C PHE A 352 1.69 8.96 12.73
N ASN A 353 1.86 10.27 12.94
CA ASN A 353 2.79 10.82 13.94
C ASN A 353 2.00 11.78 14.85
N ASN A 354 2.49 12.04 16.06
CA ASN A 354 1.86 12.73 17.19
C ASN A 354 1.09 14.01 16.82
N ARG A 355 -0.13 13.89 16.24
CA ARG A 355 -1.09 14.92 15.75
C ARG A 355 -1.20 15.11 14.22
N ARG A 356 -0.65 14.25 13.37
CA ARG A 356 -0.80 14.35 11.91
C ARG A 356 -0.82 12.99 11.24
N ILE A 357 -1.57 12.92 10.14
CA ILE A 357 -1.45 11.84 9.17
C ILE A 357 -0.47 12.28 8.10
N TYR A 358 0.48 11.40 7.80
CA TYR A 358 1.48 11.55 6.76
C TYR A 358 1.28 10.47 5.71
N TYR A 359 1.84 10.75 4.54
CA TYR A 359 1.82 9.88 3.39
C TYR A 359 3.26 9.77 2.89
N GLU A 360 3.72 8.54 2.67
CA GLU A 360 5.06 8.23 2.13
C GLU A 360 5.06 8.28 0.61
#